data_AF-A0A1R3K1T7-F1
#
_entry.id   AF-A0A1R3K1T7-F1
#
_cell.length_a   1.000
_cell.length_b   1.000
_cell.length_c   1.000
_cell.angle_alpha   90.00
_cell.angle_beta   90.00
_cell.angle_gamma   90.00
#
_symmetry.space_group_name_H-M   'P 1'
#
loop_
_entity.id
_entity.type
_entity.pdbx_description
1 polymer ?
#
loop_
_entity_poly.entity_id
_entity_poly.type
_entity_poly.pdbx_seq_one_letter_code
_entity_poly.pdbx_strand_id
1 'polypeptide(L)'
;MAYFEFLPMKKDSEEDQFNGKCHRESIEMKSNNEDIEPVDLVDVKLGQCYELLVTTFTGLYRYRVGDVLMVSGFHNKTPQFKFVERQNVILSIDADKTSESDLLKAVIEAKTLLDPLGLILTGYTSYGDTTSTPGHYVIFWELKAKEGNMDIKELDPKIMVECCYRMEESLNYTYKAYRKENAIAALEIRVVQQGSFDALMDYHVSQGATMSQYKTPSCIKSKEALEILDSRVIGKFFSPKTPLCD
;
A
#
# COMPACT_ATOMS: atom_id res chain seq x y z
N MET A 1 -25.16 -20.92 -4.47
CA MET A 1 -24.83 -20.80 -5.91
C MET A 1 -24.54 -19.34 -6.20
N ALA A 2 -23.48 -19.03 -6.95
CA ALA A 2 -23.08 -17.67 -7.28
C ALA A 2 -22.82 -17.58 -8.79
N TYR A 3 -23.13 -16.42 -9.36
CA TYR A 3 -22.82 -16.06 -10.74
C TYR A 3 -21.62 -15.12 -10.75
N PHE A 4 -20.71 -15.33 -11.71
CA PHE A 4 -19.44 -14.60 -11.79
C PHE A 4 -19.35 -13.91 -13.14
N GLU A 5 -19.09 -12.61 -13.09
CA GLU A 5 -18.80 -11.77 -14.25
C GLU A 5 -17.43 -11.12 -14.06
N PHE A 6 -16.80 -10.68 -15.14
CA PHE A 6 -15.41 -10.27 -15.15
C PHE A 6 -15.26 -8.93 -15.86
N LEU A 7 -14.83 -7.89 -15.14
CA LEU A 7 -14.62 -6.56 -15.71
C LEU A 7 -13.19 -6.46 -16.25
N PRO A 8 -12.98 -6.27 -17.57
CA PRO A 8 -11.65 -6.18 -18.16
C PRO A 8 -10.82 -5.01 -17.61
N MET A 9 -9.58 -5.28 -17.19
CA MET A 9 -8.61 -4.24 -16.81
C MET A 9 -7.74 -3.87 -18.02
N LYS A 10 -7.64 -2.58 -18.36
CA LYS A 10 -6.70 -2.12 -19.40
C LYS A 10 -5.27 -2.24 -18.84
N LYS A 11 -4.36 -2.89 -19.57
CA LYS A 11 -2.92 -2.75 -19.35
C LYS A 11 -2.49 -1.49 -20.10
N ASP A 12 -1.92 -0.50 -19.42
CA ASP A 12 -1.13 0.49 -20.14
C ASP A 12 0.02 -0.29 -20.80
N SER A 13 -0.02 -0.35 -22.12
CA SER A 13 0.95 -1.06 -22.95
C SER A 13 1.72 0.01 -23.68
N GLU A 14 2.92 0.33 -23.23
CA GLU A 14 3.97 0.63 -24.19
C GLU A 14 4.59 -0.72 -24.57
N GLU A 15 4.64 -0.96 -25.88
CA GLU A 15 5.15 -2.19 -26.46
C GLU A 15 6.61 -2.37 -26.07
N ASP A 16 6.94 -3.50 -25.43
CA ASP A 16 8.23 -4.13 -25.69
C ASP A 16 8.09 -5.65 -25.55
N GLN A 17 8.15 -6.32 -26.71
CA GLN A 17 8.46 -7.73 -26.79
C GLN A 17 9.89 -7.89 -26.26
N PHE A 18 10.10 -8.46 -25.07
CA PHE A 18 11.19 -9.41 -24.78
C PHE A 18 11.14 -9.85 -23.30
N ASN A 19 11.17 -11.17 -23.10
CA ASN A 19 11.43 -11.89 -21.85
C ASN A 19 10.53 -11.60 -20.62
N GLY A 20 9.48 -12.42 -20.44
CA GLY A 20 9.31 -13.29 -19.27
C GLY A 20 9.33 -12.74 -17.83
N LYS A 21 9.37 -11.41 -17.64
CA LYS A 21 9.29 -10.73 -16.35
C LYS A 21 8.21 -9.67 -16.45
N CYS A 22 7.12 -9.87 -15.72
CA CYS A 22 6.14 -8.82 -15.49
C CYS A 22 6.78 -7.82 -14.51
N HIS A 23 7.52 -6.84 -15.05
CA HIS A 23 7.84 -5.64 -14.29
C HIS A 23 6.52 -4.92 -14.01
N ARG A 24 6.22 -4.77 -12.72
CA ARG A 24 4.91 -4.39 -12.19
C ARG A 24 4.85 -2.87 -12.12
N GLU A 25 4.51 -2.24 -13.23
CA GLU A 25 3.97 -0.89 -13.23
C GLU A 25 2.47 -0.95 -12.89
N SER A 26 2.02 0.04 -12.14
CA SER A 26 0.68 0.17 -11.56
C SER A 26 -0.42 -0.01 -12.62
N ILE A 27 -1.32 -0.97 -12.39
CA ILE A 27 -2.53 -1.14 -13.21
C ILE A 27 -3.49 -0.02 -12.80
N GLU A 28 -3.43 1.12 -13.47
CA GLU A 28 -4.38 2.21 -13.25
C GLU A 28 -5.71 1.95 -13.99
N MET A 29 -6.83 2.14 -13.29
CA MET A 29 -8.10 2.40 -13.94
C MET A 29 -8.09 3.84 -14.44
N LYS A 30 -7.91 4.07 -15.74
CA LYS A 30 -8.41 5.30 -16.34
C LYS A 30 -9.93 5.29 -16.19
N SER A 31 -10.44 6.17 -15.33
CA SER A 31 -11.86 6.48 -15.18
C SER A 31 -12.36 7.24 -16.42
N ASN A 32 -12.28 6.62 -17.59
CA ASN A 32 -13.09 7.03 -18.71
C ASN A 32 -14.37 6.23 -18.59
N ASN A 33 -15.50 6.95 -18.48
CA ASN A 33 -16.86 6.43 -18.65
C ASN A 33 -17.04 5.88 -20.10
N GLU A 34 -16.22 4.92 -20.50
CA GLU A 34 -16.59 3.95 -21.52
C GLU A 34 -17.24 2.82 -20.73
N ASP A 35 -18.50 2.50 -21.03
CA ASP A 35 -19.21 1.36 -20.46
C ASP A 35 -18.45 0.08 -20.84
N ILE A 36 -17.42 -0.28 -20.07
CA ILE A 36 -16.74 -1.57 -20.22
C ILE A 36 -17.73 -2.59 -19.68
N GLU A 37 -18.45 -3.24 -20.59
CA GLU A 37 -19.35 -4.32 -20.23
C GLU A 37 -18.56 -5.49 -19.62
N PRO A 38 -18.99 -6.02 -18.47
CA PRO A 38 -18.36 -7.19 -17.92
C PRO A 38 -18.63 -8.40 -18.82
N VAL A 39 -17.66 -9.31 -18.86
CA VAL A 39 -17.76 -10.54 -19.65
C VAL A 39 -18.13 -11.72 -18.76
N ASP A 40 -18.82 -12.70 -19.35
CA ASP A 40 -19.16 -13.93 -18.66
C ASP A 40 -17.94 -14.82 -18.44
N LEU A 41 -18.06 -15.77 -17.51
CA LEU A 41 -16.99 -16.73 -17.16
C LEU A 41 -16.39 -17.45 -18.37
N VAL A 42 -17.18 -17.71 -19.41
CA VAL A 42 -16.75 -18.46 -20.60
C VAL A 42 -16.06 -17.58 -21.65
N ASP A 43 -16.20 -16.26 -21.55
CA ASP A 43 -15.71 -15.29 -22.54
C ASP A 43 -14.42 -14.58 -22.12
N VAL A 44 -13.84 -15.00 -20.98
CA VAL A 44 -12.55 -14.50 -20.50
C VAL A 44 -11.42 -14.92 -21.44
N LYS A 45 -10.40 -14.07 -21.59
CA LYS A 45 -9.28 -14.26 -22.53
C LYS A 45 -8.00 -14.64 -21.79
N LEU A 46 -7.25 -15.60 -22.35
CA LEU A 46 -5.97 -16.03 -21.80
C LEU A 46 -4.99 -14.84 -21.67
N GLY A 47 -4.33 -14.71 -20.52
CA GLY A 47 -3.35 -13.64 -20.26
C GLY A 47 -3.93 -12.26 -19.93
N GLN A 48 -5.27 -12.11 -20.02
CA GLN A 48 -5.98 -10.87 -19.67
C GLN A 48 -6.29 -10.84 -18.17
N CYS A 49 -6.21 -9.64 -17.59
CA CYS A 49 -6.59 -9.37 -16.20
C CYS A 49 -8.02 -8.84 -16.12
N TYR A 50 -8.76 -9.30 -15.12
CA TYR A 50 -10.14 -8.91 -14.86
C TYR A 50 -10.35 -8.65 -13.38
N GLU A 51 -11.23 -7.71 -13.06
CA GLU A 51 -11.81 -7.56 -11.72
C GLU A 51 -13.04 -8.46 -11.58
N LEU A 52 -13.15 -9.17 -10.47
CA LEU A 52 -14.24 -10.11 -10.20
C LEU A 52 -15.52 -9.39 -9.74
N LEU A 53 -16.62 -9.66 -10.45
CA LEU A 53 -17.98 -9.32 -10.04
C LEU A 53 -18.72 -10.58 -9.61
N VAL A 54 -19.46 -10.51 -8.50
CA VAL A 54 -20.22 -11.65 -7.98
C VAL A 54 -21.69 -11.26 -7.78
N THR A 55 -22.58 -12.12 -8.26
CA THR A 55 -23.98 -12.12 -7.90
C THR A 55 -24.29 -13.36 -7.06
N THR A 56 -24.76 -13.18 -5.83
CA THR A 56 -25.05 -14.28 -4.89
C THR A 56 -26.54 -14.38 -4.58
N PHE A 57 -26.97 -15.59 -4.19
CA PHE A 57 -28.35 -15.81 -3.72
C PHE A 57 -28.71 -15.02 -2.44
N THR A 58 -27.70 -14.49 -1.73
CA THR A 58 -27.88 -13.69 -0.51
C THR A 58 -28.10 -12.20 -0.79
N GLY A 59 -28.33 -11.83 -2.06
CA GLY A 59 -28.73 -10.46 -2.43
C GLY A 59 -27.59 -9.52 -2.82
N LEU A 60 -26.38 -10.04 -3.06
CA LEU A 60 -25.34 -9.26 -3.74
C LEU A 60 -25.59 -9.34 -5.25
N TYR A 61 -25.69 -8.20 -5.93
CA TYR A 61 -25.92 -8.11 -7.37
C TYR A 61 -24.77 -7.34 -8.03
N ARG A 62 -24.07 -7.99 -8.97
CA ARG A 62 -22.90 -7.44 -9.68
C ARG A 62 -21.91 -6.78 -8.71
N TYR A 63 -21.71 -7.38 -7.54
CA TYR A 63 -20.89 -6.83 -6.48
C TYR A 63 -19.41 -6.93 -6.85
N ARG A 64 -18.73 -5.78 -6.85
CA ARG A 64 -17.28 -5.68 -7.07
C ARG A 64 -16.54 -6.25 -5.88
N VAL A 65 -15.92 -7.41 -6.05
CA VAL A 65 -15.14 -8.05 -4.98
C VAL A 65 -13.83 -7.30 -4.73
N GLY A 66 -13.33 -6.60 -5.76
CA GLY A 66 -12.04 -5.91 -5.76
C GLY A 66 -10.85 -6.83 -6.02
N ASP A 67 -11.05 -8.13 -6.20
CA ASP A 67 -9.97 -9.06 -6.54
C ASP A 67 -9.69 -9.01 -8.05
N VAL A 68 -8.41 -8.89 -8.40
CA VAL A 68 -7.90 -8.90 -9.78
C VAL A 68 -7.34 -10.27 -10.09
N LEU A 69 -7.88 -10.88 -11.13
CA LEU A 69 -7.58 -12.24 -11.58
C LEU A 69 -7.05 -12.20 -13.00
N MET A 70 -5.93 -12.89 -13.26
CA MET A 70 -5.40 -13.09 -14.61
C MET A 70 -5.74 -14.50 -15.07
N VAL A 71 -6.30 -14.65 -16.28
CA VAL A 71 -6.56 -15.97 -16.85
C VAL A 71 -5.23 -16.64 -17.18
N SER A 72 -4.92 -17.74 -16.50
CA SER A 72 -3.67 -18.49 -16.66
C SER A 72 -3.80 -19.72 -17.56
N GLY A 73 -5.02 -20.17 -17.81
CA GLY A 73 -5.30 -21.36 -18.60
C GLY A 73 -6.77 -21.73 -18.60
N PHE A 74 -7.08 -22.88 -19.17
CA PHE A 74 -8.42 -23.46 -19.18
C PHE A 74 -8.32 -24.96 -18.93
N HIS A 75 -9.17 -25.47 -18.05
CA HIS A 75 -9.41 -26.89 -17.92
C HIS A 75 -10.75 -27.21 -18.61
N ASN A 76 -10.68 -27.79 -19.80
CA ASN A 76 -11.82 -27.88 -20.73
C ASN A 76 -12.38 -26.48 -21.03
N LYS A 77 -13.65 -26.21 -20.69
CA LYS A 77 -14.30 -24.90 -20.85
C LYS A 77 -14.23 -24.03 -19.58
N THR A 78 -13.64 -24.54 -18.50
CA THR A 78 -13.58 -23.82 -17.23
C THR A 78 -12.27 -23.02 -17.17
N PRO A 79 -12.32 -21.67 -17.04
CA PRO A 79 -11.12 -20.87 -16.93
C PRO A 79 -10.38 -21.15 -15.62
N GLN A 80 -9.06 -21.03 -15.69
CA GLN A 80 -8.17 -21.07 -14.54
C GLN A 80 -7.58 -19.68 -14.34
N PHE A 81 -7.57 -19.23 -13.08
CA PHE A 81 -7.12 -17.89 -12.73
C PHE A 81 -5.89 -17.94 -11.85
N LYS A 82 -4.96 -17.03 -12.11
CA LYS A 82 -3.90 -16.63 -11.18
C LYS A 82 -4.35 -15.37 -10.47
N PHE A 83 -4.39 -15.40 -9.14
CA PHE A 83 -4.63 -14.20 -8.34
C PHE A 83 -3.48 -13.21 -8.54
N VAL A 84 -3.82 -11.96 -8.87
CA VAL A 84 -2.85 -10.89 -9.12
C VAL A 84 -2.73 -10.04 -7.87
N GLU A 85 -3.83 -9.44 -7.45
CA GLU A 85 -3.91 -8.57 -6.29
C GLU A 85 -5.37 -8.31 -5.90
N ARG A 86 -5.57 -7.67 -4.76
CA ARG A 86 -6.82 -7.02 -4.43
C ARG A 86 -6.63 -5.53 -4.60
N GLN A 87 -7.48 -4.89 -5.40
CA GLN A 87 -7.46 -3.44 -5.60
C GLN A 87 -7.56 -2.71 -4.27
N ASN A 88 -6.91 -1.55 -4.21
CA ASN A 88 -6.92 -0.66 -3.06
C ASN A 88 -6.34 -1.27 -1.77
N VAL A 89 -5.43 -2.25 -1.87
CA VAL A 89 -4.68 -2.76 -0.71
C VAL A 89 -3.20 -2.49 -0.90
N ILE A 90 -2.62 -1.66 -0.04
CA ILE A 90 -1.19 -1.31 -0.08
C ILE A 90 -0.38 -2.01 1.01
N LEU A 91 -0.99 -2.31 2.16
CA LEU A 91 -0.35 -3.01 3.29
C LEU A 91 -1.24 -4.15 3.78
N SER A 92 -0.58 -5.26 4.13
CA SER A 92 -1.18 -6.49 4.63
C SER A 92 -0.06 -7.35 5.22
N ILE A 93 -0.21 -7.83 6.46
CA ILE A 93 0.72 -8.76 7.11
C ILE A 93 0.08 -10.14 7.24
N ASP A 94 -1.17 -10.19 7.68
CA ASP A 94 -2.02 -11.37 7.75
C ASP A 94 -3.26 -11.13 6.85
N ALA A 95 -4.47 -11.43 7.33
CA ALA A 95 -5.71 -11.13 6.60
C ALA A 95 -6.16 -9.66 6.72
N ASP A 96 -5.39 -8.81 7.39
CA ASP A 96 -5.59 -7.36 7.39
C ASP A 96 -5.34 -6.76 6.00
N LYS A 97 -6.14 -5.76 5.67
CA LYS A 97 -6.10 -5.09 4.37
C LYS A 97 -6.19 -3.60 4.61
N THR A 98 -5.08 -2.88 4.47
CA THR A 98 -5.05 -1.42 4.61
C THR A 98 -4.92 -0.78 3.23
N SER A 99 -5.85 0.12 2.94
CA SER A 99 -5.85 0.91 1.70
C SER A 99 -4.95 2.15 1.80
N GLU A 100 -4.65 2.75 0.66
CA GLU A 100 -3.91 4.02 0.63
C GLU A 100 -4.66 5.14 1.34
N SER A 101 -5.99 5.20 1.19
CA SER A 101 -6.82 6.18 1.91
C SER A 101 -6.81 5.96 3.41
N ASP A 102 -6.82 4.71 3.88
CA ASP A 102 -6.76 4.40 5.31
C ASP A 102 -5.40 4.80 5.89
N LEU A 103 -4.31 4.48 5.18
CA LEU A 103 -2.97 4.88 5.59
C LEU A 103 -2.82 6.40 5.60
N LEU A 104 -3.26 7.10 4.54
CA LEU A 104 -3.21 8.56 4.47
C LEU A 104 -3.97 9.19 5.63
N LYS A 105 -5.18 8.69 5.94
CA LYS A 105 -5.96 9.14 7.08
C LYS A 105 -5.18 8.95 8.39
N ALA A 106 -4.61 7.77 8.61
CA ALA A 106 -3.81 7.50 9.81
C ALA A 106 -2.60 8.43 9.94
N VAL A 107 -1.91 8.71 8.84
CA VAL A 107 -0.79 9.66 8.80
C VAL A 107 -1.26 11.08 9.12
N ILE A 108 -2.39 11.53 8.57
CA ILE A 108 -2.95 12.86 8.86
C ILE A 108 -3.30 13.00 10.34
N GLU A 109 -3.95 11.98 10.93
CA GLU A 109 -4.32 11.98 12.35
C GLU A 109 -3.09 12.05 13.26
N ALA A 110 -2.04 11.28 12.97
CA ALA A 110 -0.80 11.32 13.75
C ALA A 110 0.00 12.62 13.53
N LYS A 111 -0.01 13.17 12.31
CA LYS A 111 0.64 14.45 12.00
C LYS A 111 0.11 15.60 12.85
N THR A 112 -1.14 15.57 13.30
CA THR A 112 -1.71 16.61 14.18
C THR A 112 -0.92 16.81 15.47
N LEU A 113 -0.21 15.78 15.95
CA LEU A 113 0.66 15.85 17.14
C LEU A 113 1.97 16.60 16.86
N LEU A 114 2.39 16.68 15.59
CA LEU A 114 3.60 17.39 15.16
C LEU A 114 3.36 18.88 14.91
N ASP A 115 2.13 19.27 14.58
CA ASP A 115 1.79 20.65 14.23
C ASP A 115 2.14 21.69 15.32
N PRO A 116 1.87 21.43 16.63
CA PRO A 116 2.25 22.34 17.72
C PRO A 116 3.75 22.51 17.91
N LEU A 117 4.55 21.54 17.45
CA LEU A 117 6.02 21.56 17.52
C LEU A 117 6.64 22.29 16.33
N GLY A 118 5.82 22.74 15.37
CA GLY A 118 6.34 23.37 14.16
C GLY A 118 7.10 22.40 13.25
N LEU A 119 6.84 21.10 13.35
CA LEU A 119 7.41 20.09 12.44
C LEU A 119 6.46 19.86 11.25
N ILE A 120 7.04 19.66 10.07
CA ILE A 120 6.35 19.37 8.83
C ILE A 120 6.78 17.99 8.36
N LEU A 121 5.81 17.10 8.14
CA LEU A 121 6.01 15.87 7.37
C LEU A 121 6.13 16.23 5.89
N THR A 122 7.33 16.10 5.30
CA THR A 122 7.60 16.41 3.89
C THR A 122 7.31 15.23 2.97
N GLY A 123 7.52 14.01 3.45
CA GLY A 123 7.25 12.79 2.72
C GLY A 123 7.02 11.61 3.65
N TYR A 124 6.23 10.65 3.19
CA TYR A 124 6.08 9.38 3.86
C TYR A 124 5.94 8.24 2.85
N THR A 125 6.30 7.04 3.29
CA THR A 125 6.01 5.78 2.58
C THR A 125 5.93 4.66 3.62
N SER A 126 5.53 3.47 3.18
CA SER A 126 5.30 2.34 4.08
C SER A 126 5.83 1.03 3.50
N TYR A 127 5.99 0.03 4.35
CA TYR A 127 6.12 -1.35 3.93
C TYR A 127 5.63 -2.29 5.04
N GLY A 128 5.28 -3.51 4.65
CA GLY A 128 4.96 -4.58 5.59
C GLY A 128 6.22 -5.41 5.90
N ASP A 129 6.75 -5.28 7.11
CA ASP A 129 7.88 -6.09 7.55
C ASP A 129 7.41 -7.48 7.96
N THR A 130 7.85 -8.48 7.21
CA THR A 130 7.58 -9.90 7.44
C THR A 130 8.83 -10.65 7.87
N THR A 131 9.92 -9.95 8.17
CA THR A 131 11.16 -10.55 8.68
C THR A 131 11.04 -10.91 10.17
N SER A 132 10.20 -10.20 10.91
CA SER A 132 9.81 -10.53 12.29
C SER A 132 8.57 -11.42 12.34
N THR A 133 8.43 -12.20 13.40
CA THR A 133 7.22 -12.99 13.69
C THR A 133 6.67 -12.63 15.08
N PRO A 134 5.50 -11.98 15.19
CA PRO A 134 4.64 -11.53 14.09
C PRO A 134 5.25 -10.39 13.25
N GLY A 135 4.81 -10.27 11.99
CA GLY A 135 5.17 -9.16 11.12
C GLY A 135 4.50 -7.86 11.57
N HIS A 136 4.94 -6.70 11.06
CA HIS A 136 4.38 -5.41 11.44
C HIS A 136 4.47 -4.38 10.33
N TYR A 137 3.71 -3.29 10.48
CA TYR A 137 3.78 -2.16 9.56
C TYR A 137 4.95 -1.25 9.92
N VAL A 138 5.67 -0.82 8.91
CA VAL A 138 6.75 0.16 9.06
C VAL A 138 6.47 1.36 8.16
N ILE A 139 6.48 2.55 8.76
CA ILE A 139 6.20 3.81 8.08
C ILE A 139 7.44 4.68 8.15
N PHE A 140 7.97 5.08 7.00
CA PHE A 140 9.08 6.02 6.92
C PHE A 140 8.58 7.45 6.87
N TRP A 141 9.08 8.31 7.75
CA TRP A 141 8.72 9.73 7.82
C TRP A 141 9.95 10.60 7.58
N GLU A 142 9.87 11.51 6.60
CA GLU A 142 10.83 12.60 6.45
C GLU A 142 10.23 13.87 7.05
N LEU A 143 10.93 14.45 8.02
CA LEU A 143 10.47 15.59 8.79
C LEU A 143 11.35 16.81 8.52
N LYS A 144 10.75 18.00 8.56
CA LYS A 144 11.42 19.30 8.42
C LYS A 144 10.86 20.31 9.43
N ALA A 145 11.71 21.09 10.07
CA ALA A 145 11.27 22.20 10.94
C ALA A 145 10.73 23.39 10.12
N LYS A 146 9.65 24.04 10.61
CA LYS A 146 9.05 25.26 10.01
C LYS A 146 9.98 26.46 10.07
N GLU A 147 10.73 26.62 11.16
CA GLU A 147 11.68 27.71 11.36
C GLU A 147 13.07 27.14 11.72
N GLY A 148 14.12 27.73 11.14
CA GLY A 148 15.48 27.19 11.19
C GLY A 148 16.01 27.05 12.63
N ASN A 149 16.61 25.89 12.90
CA ASN A 149 17.32 25.45 14.12
C ASN A 149 16.57 24.55 15.12
N MET A 150 15.48 23.87 14.76
CA MET A 150 15.22 22.57 15.41
C MET A 150 15.94 21.48 14.63
N ASP A 151 17.04 20.99 15.21
CA ASP A 151 17.69 19.79 14.76
C ASP A 151 16.73 18.62 15.03
N ILE A 152 16.44 17.77 14.04
CA ILE A 152 15.52 16.61 14.21
C ILE A 152 16.00 15.68 15.34
N LYS A 153 17.27 15.80 15.75
CA LYS A 153 17.88 15.15 16.91
C LYS A 153 17.25 15.53 18.26
N GLU A 154 16.53 16.64 18.35
CA GLU A 154 15.81 17.07 19.56
C GLU A 154 14.37 16.56 19.63
N LEU A 155 13.95 15.74 18.66
CA LEU A 155 12.62 15.15 18.64
C LEU A 155 12.38 14.28 19.88
N ASP A 156 11.45 14.70 20.74
CA ASP A 156 11.11 13.93 21.94
C ASP A 156 10.59 12.54 21.50
N PRO A 157 11.28 11.44 21.87
CA PRO A 157 10.86 10.09 21.54
C PRO A 157 9.42 9.79 21.97
N LYS A 158 8.93 10.43 23.04
CA LYS A 158 7.57 10.23 23.53
C LYS A 158 6.51 10.66 22.52
N ILE A 159 6.77 11.74 21.79
CA ILE A 159 5.85 12.27 20.79
C ILE A 159 5.78 11.30 19.60
N MET A 160 6.92 10.77 19.18
CA MET A 160 6.96 9.80 18.07
C MET A 160 6.30 8.47 18.42
N VAL A 161 6.47 8.00 19.65
CA VAL A 161 5.76 6.84 20.17
C VAL A 161 4.24 7.09 20.21
N GLU A 162 3.81 8.30 20.59
CA GLU A 162 2.39 8.69 20.55
C GLU A 162 1.87 8.80 19.11
N CYS A 163 2.67 9.30 18.17
CA CYS A 163 2.34 9.26 16.73
C CYS A 163 2.10 7.83 16.25
N CYS A 164 2.96 6.87 16.64
CA CYS A 164 2.76 5.46 16.30
C CYS A 164 1.40 4.95 16.82
N TYR A 165 1.08 5.25 18.08
CA TYR A 165 -0.20 4.86 18.68
C TYR A 165 -1.40 5.50 17.96
N ARG A 166 -1.33 6.82 17.67
CA ARG A 166 -2.40 7.56 16.99
C ARG A 166 -2.64 7.07 15.57
N MET A 167 -1.59 6.63 14.87
CA MET A 167 -1.71 5.95 13.58
C MET A 167 -2.47 4.64 13.73
N GLU A 168 -2.08 3.77 14.66
CA GLU A 168 -2.75 2.48 14.89
C GLU A 168 -4.22 2.63 15.27
N GLU A 169 -4.55 3.66 16.06
CA GLU A 169 -5.92 3.99 16.42
C GLU A 169 -6.78 4.45 15.24
N SER A 170 -6.15 4.92 14.17
CA SER A 170 -6.84 5.43 12.98
C SER A 170 -6.97 4.37 11.88
N LEU A 171 -6.28 3.23 12.03
CA LEU A 171 -6.39 2.08 11.13
C LEU A 171 -7.70 1.31 11.36
N ASN A 172 -8.05 0.45 10.39
CA ASN A 172 -9.30 -0.27 10.40
C ASN A 172 -9.42 -1.29 11.55
N TYR A 173 -10.67 -1.66 11.87
CA TYR A 173 -10.97 -2.62 12.92
C TYR A 173 -10.20 -3.94 12.79
N THR A 174 -10.05 -4.44 11.55
CA THR A 174 -9.35 -5.70 11.28
C THR A 174 -7.89 -5.63 11.73
N TYR A 175 -7.16 -4.57 11.39
CA TYR A 175 -5.79 -4.35 11.87
C TYR A 175 -5.73 -4.32 13.40
N LYS A 176 -6.65 -3.58 14.05
CA LYS A 176 -6.70 -3.47 15.51
C LYS A 176 -6.98 -4.81 16.20
N ALA A 177 -7.90 -5.61 15.64
CA ALA A 177 -8.21 -6.95 16.12
C ALA A 177 -6.98 -7.87 16.06
N TYR A 178 -6.28 -7.90 14.91
CA TYR A 178 -5.06 -8.69 14.77
C TYR A 178 -3.90 -8.19 15.65
N ARG A 179 -3.81 -6.88 15.92
CA ARG A 179 -2.88 -6.33 16.92
C ARG A 179 -3.19 -6.78 18.34
N LYS A 180 -4.47 -6.91 18.69
CA LYS A 180 -4.93 -7.41 19.99
C LYS A 180 -4.67 -8.91 20.15
N GLU A 181 -4.75 -9.67 19.07
CA GLU A 181 -4.48 -11.11 19.04
C GLU A 181 -2.98 -11.46 18.90
N ASN A 182 -2.09 -10.46 18.84
CA ASN A 182 -0.65 -10.63 18.58
C ASN A 182 -0.32 -11.31 17.23
N ALA A 183 -1.22 -11.25 16.26
CA ALA A 183 -0.94 -11.69 14.88
C ALA A 183 -0.14 -10.64 14.09
N ILE A 184 -0.27 -9.36 14.48
CA ILE A 184 0.53 -8.25 13.95
C ILE A 184 1.30 -7.62 15.12
N ALA A 185 2.57 -7.31 14.94
CA ALA A 185 3.42 -6.61 15.91
C ALA A 185 3.22 -5.09 15.86
N ALA A 186 3.84 -4.37 16.78
CA ALA A 186 3.69 -2.92 16.90
C ALA A 186 4.12 -2.15 15.65
N LEU A 187 3.27 -1.22 15.20
CA LEU A 187 3.59 -0.29 14.13
C LEU A 187 4.87 0.46 14.49
N GLU A 188 5.78 0.49 13.53
CA GLU A 188 7.05 1.20 13.62
C GLU A 188 7.00 2.46 12.77
N ILE A 189 7.38 3.60 13.34
CA ILE A 189 7.74 4.80 12.56
C ILE A 189 9.27 4.90 12.53
N ARG A 190 9.82 4.93 11.31
CA ARG A 190 11.24 5.19 11.04
C ARG A 190 11.40 6.62 10.53
N VAL A 191 12.01 7.48 11.33
CA VAL A 191 12.33 8.83 10.88
C VAL A 191 13.59 8.78 10.04
N VAL A 192 13.56 9.36 8.84
CA VAL A 192 14.68 9.40 7.91
C VAL A 192 15.28 10.81 7.82
N GLN A 193 16.54 10.89 7.37
CA GLN A 193 17.21 12.16 7.12
C GLN A 193 16.48 12.97 6.04
N GLN A 194 16.62 14.30 6.09
CA GLN A 194 16.12 15.16 5.02
C GLN A 194 16.82 14.85 3.69
N GLY A 195 16.06 14.83 2.59
CA GLY A 195 16.55 14.43 1.26
C GLY A 195 16.62 12.91 1.05
N SER A 196 16.00 12.12 1.92
CA SER A 196 15.92 10.66 1.73
C SER A 196 14.95 10.30 0.61
N PHE A 197 13.82 11.01 0.52
CA PHE A 197 12.87 10.82 -0.58
C PHE A 197 13.41 11.35 -1.92
N ASP A 198 14.30 12.34 -1.91
CA ASP A 198 15.01 12.78 -3.13
C ASP A 198 15.94 11.67 -3.65
N ALA A 199 16.70 11.02 -2.75
CA ALA A 199 17.54 9.89 -3.13
C ALA A 199 16.71 8.67 -3.62
N LEU A 200 15.53 8.46 -3.03
CA LEU A 200 14.59 7.44 -3.50
C LEU A 200 14.05 7.78 -4.91
N MET A 201 13.74 9.05 -5.17
CA MET A 201 13.35 9.53 -6.49
C MET A 201 14.47 9.30 -7.52
N ASP A 202 15.70 9.69 -7.21
CA ASP A 202 16.86 9.47 -8.09
C ASP A 202 17.06 7.99 -8.44
N TYR A 203 16.85 7.10 -7.45
CA TYR A 203 16.86 5.66 -7.68
C TYR A 203 15.78 5.24 -8.68
N HIS A 204 14.53 5.66 -8.50
CA HIS A 204 13.45 5.31 -9.44
C HIS A 204 13.68 5.88 -10.85
N VAL A 205 14.21 7.10 -10.94
CA VAL A 205 14.58 7.72 -12.22
C VAL A 205 15.69 6.92 -12.92
N SER A 206 16.68 6.43 -12.16
CA SER A 206 17.73 5.56 -12.70
C SER A 206 17.21 4.21 -13.23
N GLN A 207 16.07 3.76 -12.72
CA GLN A 207 15.37 2.54 -13.18
C GLN A 207 14.43 2.79 -14.36
N GLY A 208 14.38 4.01 -14.89
CA GLY A 208 13.58 4.36 -16.08
C GLY A 208 12.34 5.21 -15.81
N ALA A 209 12.07 5.60 -14.56
CA ALA A 209 10.94 6.48 -14.26
C ALA A 209 11.17 7.91 -14.80
N THR A 210 10.13 8.52 -15.36
CA THR A 210 10.20 9.91 -15.81
C THR A 210 10.11 10.87 -14.61
N MET A 211 11.11 11.74 -14.44
CA MET A 211 11.19 12.70 -13.32
C MET A 211 9.92 13.54 -13.13
N SER A 212 9.32 14.02 -14.23
CA SER A 212 8.15 14.90 -14.18
C SER A 212 6.85 14.22 -13.73
N GLN A 213 6.80 12.88 -13.76
CA GLN A 213 5.64 12.09 -13.37
C GLN A 213 5.85 11.37 -12.04
N TYR A 214 7.06 11.44 -11.47
CA TYR A 214 7.37 10.73 -10.25
C TYR A 214 6.52 11.25 -9.09
N LYS A 215 5.85 10.31 -8.42
CA LYS A 215 5.24 10.50 -7.12
C LYS A 215 5.84 9.48 -6.18
N THR A 216 6.14 9.91 -4.96
CA THR A 216 6.58 9.00 -3.91
C THR A 216 5.52 7.91 -3.72
N PRO A 217 5.88 6.62 -3.88
CA PRO A 217 4.93 5.55 -3.67
C PRO A 217 4.53 5.46 -2.21
N SER A 218 3.24 5.30 -1.92
CA SER A 218 2.71 5.16 -0.56
C SER A 218 3.15 3.86 0.12
N CYS A 219 3.57 2.85 -0.65
CA CYS A 219 4.13 1.59 -0.16
C CYS A 219 5.28 1.09 -1.06
N ILE A 220 6.40 0.69 -0.47
CA ILE A 220 7.58 0.17 -1.16
C ILE A 220 7.63 -1.36 -1.06
N LYS A 221 7.91 -1.99 -2.20
CA LYS A 221 8.08 -3.45 -2.32
C LYS A 221 9.48 -3.87 -2.79
N SER A 222 10.26 -2.97 -3.39
CA SER A 222 11.64 -3.24 -3.84
C SER A 222 12.58 -3.25 -2.64
N LYS A 223 13.43 -4.27 -2.56
CA LYS A 223 14.40 -4.41 -1.46
C LYS A 223 15.46 -3.31 -1.52
N GLU A 224 15.89 -2.96 -2.72
CA GLU A 224 16.88 -1.93 -2.99
C GLU A 224 16.38 -0.55 -2.54
N ALA A 225 15.11 -0.23 -2.83
CA ALA A 225 14.47 0.99 -2.37
C ALA A 225 14.35 1.04 -0.82
N LEU A 226 14.07 -0.09 -0.18
CA LEU A 226 14.06 -0.20 1.29
C LEU A 226 15.45 0.00 1.89
N GLU A 227 16.50 -0.59 1.29
CA GLU A 227 17.89 -0.43 1.74
C GLU A 227 18.34 1.05 1.69
N ILE A 228 17.94 1.78 0.65
CA ILE A 228 18.21 3.23 0.55
C ILE A 228 17.59 3.98 1.73
N LEU A 229 16.33 3.71 2.06
CA LEU A 229 15.66 4.36 3.19
C LEU A 229 16.25 3.93 4.54
N ASP A 230 16.49 2.63 4.73
CA ASP A 230 17.04 2.09 5.97
C ASP A 230 18.44 2.62 6.30
N SER A 231 19.28 2.83 5.28
CA SER A 231 20.60 3.47 5.45
C SER A 231 20.54 4.92 5.94
N ARG A 232 19.36 5.57 5.81
CA ARG A 232 19.12 6.97 6.16
C ARG A 232 18.22 7.15 7.38
N VAL A 233 17.90 6.08 8.10
CA VAL A 233 17.10 6.15 9.32
C VAL A 233 17.90 6.80 10.44
N ILE A 234 17.29 7.80 11.08
CA ILE A 234 17.85 8.50 12.25
C ILE A 234 17.17 8.10 13.57
N GLY A 235 15.96 7.54 13.50
CA GLY A 235 15.24 7.11 14.69
C GLY A 235 14.18 6.06 14.36
N LYS A 236 13.99 5.10 15.26
CA LYS A 236 13.00 4.04 15.19
C LYS A 236 12.11 4.09 16.41
N PHE A 237 10.82 4.16 16.21
CA PHE A 237 9.82 4.31 17.28
C PHE A 237 8.72 3.30 17.07
N PHE A 238 8.27 2.67 18.15
CA PHE A 238 7.23 1.65 18.10
C PHE A 238 6.03 2.12 18.91
N SER A 239 4.84 1.72 18.48
CA SER A 239 3.62 1.92 19.26
C SER A 239 3.76 1.25 20.64
N PRO A 240 3.48 1.97 21.74
CA PRO A 240 3.75 1.48 23.09
C PRO A 240 2.67 0.53 23.61
N LYS A 241 1.49 0.53 22.98
CA LYS A 241 0.27 -0.13 23.45
C LYS A 241 -0.56 -0.59 22.28
N THR A 242 -1.45 -1.55 22.53
CA THR A 242 -2.43 -2.02 21.55
C THR A 242 -3.54 -0.98 21.37
N PRO A 243 -3.98 -0.68 20.13
CA PRO A 243 -5.10 0.23 19.88
C PRO A 243 -6.43 -0.32 20.41
N LEU A 244 -7.38 0.58 20.68
CA LEU A 244 -8.72 0.24 21.17
C LEU A 244 -9.62 -0.20 20.00
N CYS A 245 -10.28 -1.34 20.19
CA CYS A 245 -11.29 -1.83 19.26
C CYS A 245 -12.67 -1.28 19.68
N ASP A 246 -12.96 -0.04 19.31
CA ASP A 246 -14.30 0.57 19.49
C ASP A 246 -15.17 0.36 18.23
#